data_AF-A0A1M7JQE3-F1
#
_entry.id   AF-A0A1M7JQE3-F1
#
_cell.length_a   1.000
_cell.length_b   1.000
_cell.length_c   1.000
_cell.angle_alpha   90.00
_cell.angle_beta   90.00
_cell.angle_gamma   90.00
#
_symmetry.space_group_name_H-M   'P 1'
#
loop_
_entity.id
_entity.type
_entity.pdbx_description
1 polymer ?
#
loop_
_entity_poly.entity_id
_entity_poly.type
_entity_poly.pdbx_seq_one_letter_code
_entity_poly.pdbx_strand_id
1 'polypeptide(L)'
;GAVLGGKQLKLADIDLPAERMEIFKNGMKIDEGYGEAVLGNPLAAVVWLARSLDEYGINLKKGEVVLAGSLTKAMDVDAGDVFEAHFENLGSVKVEF
;
A
#
# COMPACT_ATOMS: atom_id res chain seq x y z
N GLY A 1 5.20 12.03 -2.07
CA GLY A 1 3.74 12.26 -2.09
C GLY A 1 3.02 10.93 -1.90
N ALA A 2 1.68 10.93 -1.89
CA ALA A 2 0.88 9.71 -1.88
C ALA A 2 -0.33 9.89 -2.82
N VAL A 3 -0.72 8.80 -3.49
CA VAL A 3 -1.93 8.73 -4.32
C VAL A 3 -2.76 7.58 -3.78
N LEU A 4 -4.04 7.84 -3.49
CA LEU A 4 -4.95 6.85 -2.92
C LEU A 4 -5.97 6.41 -3.96
N GLY A 5 -6.19 5.10 -4.06
CA GLY A 5 -7.25 4.52 -4.90
C GLY A 5 -8.64 4.77 -4.33
N GLY A 6 -9.68 4.41 -5.12
CA GLY A 6 -11.07 4.73 -4.78
C GLY A 6 -11.83 3.64 -4.01
N LYS A 7 -11.46 2.36 -4.14
CA LYS A 7 -12.21 1.25 -3.52
C LYS A 7 -11.67 0.98 -2.11
N GLN A 8 -12.58 0.89 -1.16
CA GLN A 8 -12.28 0.58 0.24
C GLN A 8 -13.12 -0.63 0.67
N LEU A 9 -12.51 -1.49 1.49
CA LEU A 9 -13.16 -2.65 2.10
C LEU A 9 -13.03 -2.58 3.62
N LYS A 10 -13.97 -3.21 4.34
CA LYS A 10 -13.81 -3.42 5.78
C LYS A 10 -12.76 -4.52 5.98
N LEU A 11 -12.06 -4.48 7.12
CA LEU A 11 -11.06 -5.49 7.46
C LEU A 11 -11.61 -6.92 7.51
N ALA A 12 -12.91 -7.10 7.81
CA ALA A 12 -13.56 -8.41 7.82
C ALA A 12 -13.80 -8.98 6.41
N ASP A 13 -13.72 -8.13 5.38
CA ASP A 13 -14.08 -8.47 4.00
C ASP A 13 -12.83 -8.67 3.11
N ILE A 14 -11.62 -8.68 3.69
CA ILE A 14 -10.36 -8.83 2.96
C ILE A 14 -9.32 -9.60 3.77
N ASP A 15 -8.62 -10.53 3.12
CA ASP A 15 -7.41 -11.17 3.65
C ASP A 15 -6.19 -10.33 3.25
N LEU A 16 -5.74 -9.45 4.14
CA LEU A 16 -4.67 -8.49 3.84
C LEU A 16 -3.33 -9.16 3.47
N PRO A 17 -2.83 -10.20 4.18
CA PRO A 17 -1.65 -10.95 3.73
C PRO A 17 -1.75 -11.50 2.31
N ALA A 18 -2.93 -12.03 1.94
CA ALA A 18 -3.16 -12.66 0.64
C ALA A 18 -3.49 -11.66 -0.48
N GLU A 19 -3.72 -10.38 -0.16
CA GLU A 19 -4.03 -9.37 -1.17
C GLU A 19 -2.87 -9.21 -2.14
N ARG A 20 -3.11 -9.55 -3.41
CA ARG A 20 -2.14 -9.43 -4.48
C ARG A 20 -2.22 -8.06 -5.14
N MET A 21 -1.06 -7.53 -5.52
CA MET A 21 -0.92 -6.31 -6.31
C MET A 21 0.05 -6.53 -7.47
N GLU A 22 -0.33 -6.05 -8.65
CA GLU A 22 0.53 -5.96 -9.83
C GLU A 22 0.77 -4.49 -10.17
N ILE A 23 2.02 -4.13 -10.47
CA ILE A 23 2.39 -2.78 -10.86
C ILE A 23 2.88 -2.73 -12.30
N PHE A 24 2.45 -1.70 -13.00
CA PHE A 24 2.74 -1.47 -14.41
C PHE A 24 3.39 -0.09 -14.58
N LYS A 25 4.38 -0.01 -15.47
CA LYS A 25 4.98 1.23 -15.98
C LYS A 25 4.76 1.27 -17.49
N ASN A 26 4.11 2.33 -17.97
CA ASN A 26 3.83 2.54 -19.39
C ASN A 26 3.13 1.34 -20.04
N GLY A 27 2.18 0.73 -19.31
CA GLY A 27 1.40 -0.43 -19.77
C GLY A 27 2.12 -1.78 -19.67
N MET A 28 3.39 -1.82 -19.25
CA MET A 28 4.14 -3.07 -19.05
C MET A 28 4.18 -3.41 -17.56
N LYS A 29 3.85 -4.65 -17.21
CA LYS A 29 3.99 -5.15 -15.84
C LYS A 29 5.48 -5.19 -15.46
N ILE A 30 5.84 -4.53 -14.36
CA ILE A 30 7.22 -4.44 -13.90
C ILE A 30 7.48 -5.24 -12.63
N ASP A 31 6.47 -5.45 -11.80
CA ASP A 31 6.60 -6.22 -10.55
C ASP A 31 5.22 -6.69 -10.06
N GLU A 32 5.23 -7.59 -9.08
CA GLU A 32 4.06 -8.00 -8.33
C GLU A 32 4.42 -8.36 -6.89
N GLY A 33 3.43 -8.30 -6.00
CA GLY A 33 3.64 -8.66 -4.60
C GLY A 33 2.33 -8.98 -3.91
N TYR A 34 2.47 -9.48 -2.68
CA TYR A 34 1.36 -9.81 -1.80
C TYR A 34 1.49 -8.99 -0.51
N GLY A 35 0.38 -8.74 0.16
CA GLY A 35 0.37 -8.00 1.42
C GLY A 35 1.28 -8.61 2.49
N GLU A 36 1.52 -9.92 2.48
CA GLU A 36 2.48 -10.59 3.37
C GLU A 36 3.92 -10.06 3.27
N ALA A 37 4.30 -9.42 2.17
CA ALA A 37 5.59 -8.74 2.05
C ALA A 37 5.76 -7.63 3.11
N VAL A 38 4.66 -7.09 3.61
CA VAL A 38 4.64 -6.11 4.69
C VAL A 38 4.65 -6.83 6.04
N LEU A 39 5.85 -7.22 6.49
CA LEU A 39 6.08 -7.84 7.82
C LEU A 39 5.18 -9.07 8.09
N GLY A 40 4.85 -9.86 7.06
CA GLY A 40 3.93 -11.00 7.13
C GLY A 40 2.45 -10.62 7.16
N ASN A 41 2.09 -9.42 7.64
CA ASN A 41 0.74 -8.89 7.60
C ASN A 41 0.77 -7.34 7.67
N PRO A 42 0.12 -6.62 6.74
CA PRO A 42 0.08 -5.15 6.77
C PRO A 42 -0.40 -4.55 8.09
N LEU A 43 -1.30 -5.22 8.83
CA LEU A 43 -1.75 -4.76 10.16
C LEU A 43 -0.64 -4.81 11.21
N ALA A 44 0.32 -5.71 11.08
CA ALA A 44 1.45 -5.79 12.01
C ALA A 44 2.29 -4.50 11.97
N ALA A 45 2.45 -3.90 10.79
CA ALA A 45 3.14 -2.61 10.64
C ALA A 45 2.38 -1.47 11.32
N VAL A 46 1.03 -1.45 11.23
CA VAL A 46 0.20 -0.44 11.91
C VAL A 46 0.29 -0.60 13.43
N VAL A 47 0.24 -1.83 13.94
CA VAL A 47 0.39 -2.12 15.37
C VAL A 47 1.78 -1.72 15.88
N TRP A 48 2.82 -2.03 15.11
CA TRP A 48 4.18 -1.61 15.43
C TRP A 48 4.29 -0.09 15.49
N LEU A 49 3.80 0.62 14.47
CA LEU A 49 3.83 2.09 14.43
C LEU A 49 3.12 2.70 15.64
N ALA A 50 1.91 2.22 15.97
CA ALA A 50 1.16 2.72 17.12
C ALA A 50 1.93 2.54 18.43
N ARG A 51 2.58 1.39 18.63
CA ARG A 51 3.41 1.13 19.82
C ARG A 51 4.65 2.00 19.86
N SER A 52 5.33 2.16 18.73
CA SER A 52 6.53 3.00 18.65
C SER A 52 6.23 4.47 18.90
N LEU A 53 5.07 4.98 18.49
CA LEU A 53 4.66 6.36 18.75
C LEU A 53 4.32 6.60 20.23
N ASP A 54 3.76 5.60 20.92
CA ASP A 54 3.41 5.67 22.34
C ASP A 54 4.66 5.91 23.22
N GLU A 55 5.83 5.39 22.83
CA GLU A 55 7.11 5.67 23.50
C GLU A 55 7.47 7.17 23.54
N TYR A 56 6.92 7.95 22.61
CA TYR A 56 7.08 9.41 22.54
C TYR A 56 5.85 10.18 23.04
N GLY A 57 4.85 9.49 23.61
CA GLY A 57 3.58 10.07 24.04
C GLY A 57 2.69 10.54 22.88
N ILE A 58 2.94 10.03 21.66
CA ILE A 58 2.19 10.37 20.46
C ILE A 58 1.19 9.24 20.17
N ASN A 59 -0.05 9.61 19.86
CA ASN A 59 -1.10 8.66 19.51
C ASN A 59 -1.57 8.88 18.07
N LEU A 60 -1.84 7.79 17.36
CA LEU A 60 -2.59 7.83 16.10
C LEU A 60 -4.01 8.31 16.38
N LYS A 61 -4.49 9.24 15.56
CA LYS A 61 -5.81 9.84 15.70
C LYS A 61 -6.80 9.20 14.74
N LYS A 62 -8.07 9.18 15.16
CA LYS A 62 -9.17 8.74 14.30
C LYS A 62 -9.17 9.51 12.99
N GLY A 63 -9.19 8.77 11.87
CA GLY A 63 -9.23 9.33 10.52
C GLY A 63 -7.86 9.54 9.88
N GLU A 64 -6.76 9.27 10.59
CA GLU A 64 -5.43 9.27 9.98
C GLU A 64 -5.24 8.08 9.03
N VAL A 65 -4.46 8.31 7.97
CA VAL A 65 -4.10 7.31 6.96
C VAL A 65 -2.69 6.82 7.27
N VAL A 66 -2.52 5.50 7.39
CA VAL A 66 -1.22 4.86 7.61
C VAL A 66 -0.81 4.11 6.33
N LEU A 67 0.34 4.45 5.78
CA LEU A 67 0.96 3.69 4.70
C LEU A 67 1.78 2.54 5.33
N ALA A 68 1.19 1.34 5.35
CA ALA A 68 1.70 0.21 6.13
C ALA A 68 3.06 -0.32 5.63
N GLY A 69 3.37 -0.17 4.35
CA GLY A 69 4.59 -0.66 3.74
C GLY A 69 4.44 -0.87 2.24
N SER A 70 5.53 -1.22 1.57
CA SER A 70 5.53 -1.52 0.13
C SER A 70 5.32 -3.01 -0.11
N LEU A 71 4.51 -3.35 -1.12
CA LEU A 71 4.32 -4.74 -1.58
C LEU A 71 5.39 -5.14 -2.62
N THR A 72 5.97 -4.17 -3.32
CA THR A 72 6.95 -4.36 -4.38
C THR A 72 8.21 -3.53 -4.12
N LYS A 73 9.24 -3.68 -4.94
CA LYS A 73 10.43 -2.82 -4.87
C LYS A 73 10.10 -1.39 -5.33
N ALA A 74 10.88 -0.44 -4.83
CA ALA A 74 10.86 0.93 -5.35
C ALA A 74 11.40 0.95 -6.79
N MET A 75 10.85 1.83 -7.61
CA MET A 75 11.15 1.95 -9.04
C MET A 75 11.50 3.40 -9.38
N ASP A 76 12.40 3.58 -10.34
CA ASP A 76 12.75 4.89 -10.85
C ASP A 76 11.62 5.46 -11.73
N VAL A 77 11.41 6.76 -11.58
CA VAL A 77 10.36 7.53 -12.25
C VAL A 77 11.01 8.60 -13.10
N ASP A 78 10.67 8.61 -14.39
CA ASP A 78 11.05 9.62 -15.36
C ASP A 78 9.84 10.48 -15.74
N ALA A 79 10.09 11.69 -16.23
CA ALA A 79 9.02 12.56 -16.72
C ALA A 79 8.30 11.91 -17.92
N GLY A 80 6.96 11.93 -17.90
CA GLY A 80 6.08 11.28 -18.86
C GLY A 80 5.72 9.84 -18.51
N ASP A 81 6.26 9.28 -17.43
CA ASP A 81 5.91 7.92 -17.02
C ASP A 81 4.49 7.82 -16.45
N VAL A 82 3.81 6.74 -16.84
CA VAL A 82 2.51 6.36 -16.31
C VAL A 82 2.65 5.11 -15.48
N PHE A 83 2.29 5.20 -14.20
CA PHE A 83 2.26 4.08 -13.28
C PHE A 83 0.82 3.68 -12.94
N GLU A 84 0.57 2.38 -12.95
CA GLU A 84 -0.71 1.79 -12.54
C GLU A 84 -0.45 0.61 -11.58
N ALA A 85 -1.05 0.66 -10.40
CA ALA A 85 -1.06 -0.45 -9.47
C ALA A 85 -2.48 -1.03 -9.42
N HIS A 86 -2.58 -2.34 -9.65
CA HIS A 86 -3.82 -3.10 -9.68
C HIS A 86 -3.83 -4.09 -8.54
N PHE A 87 -4.78 -3.93 -7.63
CA PHE A 87 -5.02 -4.77 -6.47
C PHE A 87 -6.20 -5.69 -6.76
N GLU A 88 -6.06 -6.96 -6.40
CA GLU A 88 -7.04 -8.00 -6.70
C GLU A 88 -8.43 -7.65 -6.14
N ASN A 89 -8.50 -7.19 -4.88
CA ASN A 89 -9.76 -6.83 -4.23
C ASN A 89 -9.91 -5.33 -4.01
N LEU A 90 -8.82 -4.55 -3.96
CA LEU A 90 -8.84 -3.11 -3.66
C LEU A 90 -8.92 -2.19 -4.91
N GLY A 91 -9.08 -2.75 -6.11
CA GLY A 91 -9.19 -1.96 -7.34
C GLY A 91 -7.84 -1.42 -7.80
N SER A 92 -7.80 -0.25 -8.43
CA SER A 92 -6.55 0.29 -8.97
C SER A 92 -6.31 1.75 -8.62
N VAL A 93 -5.04 2.15 -8.73
CA VAL A 93 -4.58 3.53 -8.61
C VAL A 93 -3.62 3.83 -9.77
N LYS A 94 -3.74 5.03 -10.33
CA LYS A 94 -2.97 5.49 -11.48
C LYS A 94 -2.39 6.87 -11.23
N VAL A 95 -1.17 7.10 -11.70
CA VAL A 95 -0.50 8.40 -11.66
C VAL A 95 0.35 8.58 -12.91
N GLU A 96 0.47 9.83 -13.36
CA GLU A 96 1.32 10.27 -14.46
C GLU A 96 2.28 11.34 -13.92
N PHE A 97 3.55 11.24 -14.29
CA PHE A 97 4.64 12.08 -13.78
C PHE A 97 5.18 13.05 -14.83
#